data_AF-A0A2W4I6I8-F1
#
_entry.id   AF-A0A2W4I6I8-F1
#
_cell.length_a   1.000
_cell.length_b   1.000
_cell.length_c   1.000
_cell.angle_alpha   90.00
_cell.angle_beta   90.00
_cell.angle_gamma   90.00
#
_symmetry.space_group_name_H-M   'P 1'
#
loop_
_entity.id
_entity.type
_entity.pdbx_description
1 polymer ?
#
loop_
_entity_poly.entity_id
_entity_poly.type
_entity_poly.pdbx_seq_one_letter_code
_entity_poly.pdbx_strand_id
1 'polypeptide(L)'
;MKGEEKERFVKHSILSATILIAAGVILSLPEAAFATSWKEVSELSQTAITKARAGQLDDAARTVIEATRMRQALPKNLPSSDRSNTDGFASSQLESAFVEVANVYAQKSRWADLITFCKWHIGDAGHLNTVGVVTAWTQMGEAYRALNGLPEAEKCYKTAMAAYDSGRSSMSAAEIDQCKKMFPGYARVLKLQNKTAEAQSVTAKFAR
;
A
#
# COMPACT_ATOMS: atom_id res chain seq x y z
N MET A 1 3.92 -21.85 -27.90
CA MET A 1 4.29 -22.36 -26.57
C MET A 1 3.03 -22.55 -25.76
N LYS A 2 2.78 -23.76 -25.26
CA LYS A 2 1.63 -24.02 -24.37
C LYS A 2 1.91 -23.38 -23.00
N GLY A 3 0.87 -22.99 -22.26
CA GLY A 3 1.00 -22.22 -21.01
C GLY A 3 1.98 -22.82 -20.00
N GLU A 4 2.01 -24.15 -19.89
CA GLU A 4 2.88 -24.88 -18.98
C GLU A 4 4.39 -24.83 -19.34
N GLU A 5 4.72 -24.68 -20.62
CA GLU A 5 6.13 -24.52 -21.06
C GLU A 5 6.65 -23.12 -20.71
N LYS A 6 5.77 -22.11 -20.76
CA LYS A 6 6.12 -20.74 -20.40
C LYS A 6 6.38 -20.60 -18.90
N GLU A 7 5.55 -21.25 -18.09
CA GLU A 7 5.72 -21.28 -16.63
C GLU A 7 7.00 -22.02 -16.21
N ARG A 8 7.31 -23.17 -16.84
CA ARG A 8 8.56 -23.90 -16.59
C ARG A 8 9.79 -23.08 -16.98
N PHE A 9 9.75 -22.40 -18.12
CA PHE A 9 10.86 -21.56 -18.59
C PHE A 9 11.14 -20.38 -17.64
N VAL A 10 10.10 -19.72 -17.15
CA VAL A 10 10.24 -18.60 -16.19
C VAL A 10 10.79 -19.10 -14.85
N LYS A 11 10.27 -20.20 -14.30
CA LYS A 11 10.77 -20.77 -13.05
C LYS A 11 12.24 -21.18 -13.15
N HIS A 12 12.66 -21.79 -14.26
CA HIS A 12 14.05 -22.16 -14.49
C HIS A 12 14.98 -20.94 -14.65
N SER A 13 14.48 -19.86 -15.28
CA SER A 13 15.25 -18.63 -15.50
C SER A 13 15.48 -17.88 -14.18
N ILE A 14 14.46 -17.82 -13.32
CA ILE A 14 14.56 -17.20 -11.98
C ILE A 14 15.52 -17.99 -11.09
N LEU A 15 15.43 -19.33 -11.10
CA LEU A 15 16.32 -20.18 -10.29
C LEU A 15 17.79 -20.01 -10.70
N SER A 16 18.07 -20.01 -12.02
CA SER A 16 19.42 -19.82 -12.54
C SER A 16 20.00 -18.44 -12.25
N ALA A 17 19.19 -17.38 -12.33
CA ALA A 17 19.62 -16.04 -11.97
C ALA A 17 19.96 -15.91 -10.48
N THR A 18 19.23 -16.62 -9.61
CA THR A 18 19.45 -16.61 -8.15
C THR A 18 20.76 -17.31 -7.77
N ILE A 19 21.11 -18.40 -8.46
CA ILE A 19 22.37 -19.15 -8.22
C ILE A 19 23.59 -18.31 -8.64
N LEU A 20 23.49 -17.53 -9.72
CA LEU A 20 24.60 -16.72 -10.22
C LEU A 20 24.92 -15.51 -9.34
N ILE A 21 23.90 -14.91 -8.71
CA ILE A 21 24.08 -13.80 -7.75
C ILE A 21 24.83 -14.28 -6.49
N ALA A 22 24.59 -15.51 -6.03
CA ALA A 22 25.28 -16.08 -4.87
C ALA A 22 26.77 -16.39 -5.12
N ALA A 23 27.20 -16.50 -6.38
CA ALA A 23 28.57 -16.84 -6.75
C ALA A 23 29.49 -15.62 -6.98
N GLY A 24 29.02 -14.39 -6.72
CA GLY A 24 29.82 -13.17 -6.94
C GLY A 24 30.10 -12.86 -8.41
N VAL A 25 29.49 -13.61 -9.34
CA VAL A 25 29.54 -13.36 -10.77
C VAL A 25 28.44 -12.36 -11.09
N ILE A 26 28.79 -11.08 -11.17
CA ILE A 26 27.92 -10.05 -11.76
C ILE A 26 27.90 -10.29 -13.27
N LEU A 27 27.18 -11.31 -13.71
CA LEU A 27 26.72 -11.37 -15.09
C LEU A 27 25.70 -10.25 -15.24
N SER A 28 26.00 -9.30 -16.11
CA SER A 28 25.07 -8.28 -16.57
C SER A 28 23.78 -9.00 -17.00
N LEU A 29 22.75 -8.97 -16.15
CA LEU A 29 21.44 -9.46 -16.56
C LEU A 29 21.05 -8.64 -17.80
N PRO A 30 20.67 -9.29 -18.91
CA PRO A 30 20.31 -8.56 -20.12
C PRO A 30 19.15 -7.62 -19.79
N GLU A 31 19.22 -6.37 -20.27
CA GLU A 31 18.19 -5.32 -20.09
C GLU A 31 16.75 -5.84 -20.27
N ALA A 32 16.56 -6.78 -21.19
CA ALA A 32 15.30 -7.45 -21.46
C ALA A 32 14.69 -8.17 -20.22
N ALA A 33 15.51 -8.72 -19.32
CA ALA A 33 15.03 -9.39 -18.11
C ALA A 33 14.42 -8.40 -17.10
N PHE A 34 14.96 -7.18 -17.02
CA PHE A 34 14.45 -6.14 -16.13
C PHE A 34 13.15 -5.53 -16.62
N ALA A 35 13.06 -5.21 -17.91
CA ALA A 35 11.82 -4.74 -18.53
C ALA A 35 10.67 -5.75 -18.33
N THR A 36 10.98 -7.04 -18.40
CA THR A 36 10.01 -8.12 -18.14
C THR A 36 9.52 -8.09 -16.70
N SER A 37 10.40 -7.84 -15.72
CA SER A 37 10.03 -7.88 -14.31
C SER A 37 9.15 -6.68 -13.89
N TRP A 38 9.41 -5.47 -14.42
CA TRP A 38 8.53 -4.32 -14.18
C TRP A 38 7.14 -4.49 -14.79
N LYS A 39 7.08 -5.13 -15.97
CA LYS A 39 5.82 -5.52 -16.60
C LYS A 39 5.05 -6.52 -15.74
N GLU A 40 5.72 -7.50 -15.15
CA GLU A 40 5.08 -8.46 -14.23
C GLU A 40 4.52 -7.78 -12.97
N VAL A 41 5.24 -6.83 -12.35
CA VAL A 41 4.71 -6.02 -11.24
C VAL A 41 3.44 -5.28 -11.65
N SER A 42 3.44 -4.69 -12.85
CA SER A 42 2.29 -4.00 -13.44
C SER A 42 1.09 -4.94 -13.64
N GLU A 43 1.32 -6.12 -14.23
CA GLU A 43 0.29 -7.14 -14.46
C GLU A 43 -0.30 -7.70 -13.16
N LEU A 44 0.54 -7.95 -12.15
CA LEU A 44 0.09 -8.37 -10.82
C LEU A 44 -0.75 -7.28 -10.15
N SER A 45 -0.35 -6.01 -10.29
CA SER A 45 -1.12 -4.87 -9.75
C SER A 45 -2.51 -4.79 -10.37
N GLN A 46 -2.61 -4.91 -11.70
CA GLN A 46 -3.91 -4.93 -12.38
C GLN A 46 -4.75 -6.17 -12.01
N THR A 47 -4.10 -7.32 -11.82
CA THR A 47 -4.76 -8.55 -11.36
C THR A 47 -5.34 -8.38 -9.96
N ALA A 48 -4.60 -7.75 -9.05
CA ALA A 48 -5.07 -7.46 -7.70
C ALA A 48 -6.32 -6.55 -7.72
N ILE A 49 -6.32 -5.50 -8.56
CA ILE A 49 -7.48 -4.63 -8.76
C ILE A 49 -8.70 -5.43 -9.23
N THR A 50 -8.53 -6.29 -10.24
CA THR A 50 -9.62 -7.13 -10.77
C THR A 50 -10.18 -8.06 -9.69
N LYS A 51 -9.31 -8.74 -8.93
CA LYS A 51 -9.71 -9.62 -7.82
C LYS A 51 -10.43 -8.84 -6.71
N ALA A 52 -9.96 -7.66 -6.36
CA ALA A 52 -10.59 -6.81 -5.36
C ALA A 52 -12.01 -6.45 -5.77
N ARG A 53 -12.20 -6.00 -7.02
CA ARG A 53 -13.52 -5.67 -7.58
C ARG A 53 -14.47 -6.86 -7.66
N ALA A 54 -13.92 -8.06 -7.88
CA ALA A 54 -14.68 -9.31 -7.81
C ALA A 54 -15.01 -9.76 -6.36
N GLY A 55 -14.55 -9.03 -5.34
CA GLY A 55 -14.74 -9.38 -3.93
C GLY A 55 -13.79 -10.45 -3.39
N GLN A 56 -12.82 -10.89 -4.20
CA GLN A 56 -11.79 -11.87 -3.84
C GLN A 56 -10.67 -11.20 -3.03
N LEU A 57 -11.01 -10.63 -1.88
CA LEU A 57 -10.14 -9.71 -1.14
C LEU A 57 -8.84 -10.34 -0.65
N ASP A 58 -8.88 -11.57 -0.14
CA ASP A 58 -7.68 -12.22 0.40
C ASP A 58 -6.69 -12.55 -0.74
N ASP A 59 -7.19 -12.97 -1.90
CA ASP A 59 -6.37 -13.20 -3.08
C ASP A 59 -5.85 -11.89 -3.67
N ALA A 60 -6.65 -10.83 -3.66
CA ALA A 60 -6.21 -9.49 -4.08
C ALA A 60 -5.07 -8.98 -3.19
N ALA A 61 -5.21 -9.08 -1.87
CA ALA A 61 -4.18 -8.69 -0.91
C ALA A 61 -2.89 -9.50 -1.08
N ARG A 62 -2.98 -10.83 -1.24
CA ARG A 62 -1.81 -11.67 -1.56
C ARG A 62 -1.13 -11.25 -2.86
N THR A 63 -1.91 -10.88 -3.88
CA THR A 63 -1.38 -10.43 -5.17
C THR A 63 -0.63 -9.10 -5.03
N VAL A 64 -1.13 -8.14 -4.23
CA VAL A 64 -0.41 -6.89 -3.90
C VAL A 64 0.89 -7.18 -3.15
N ILE A 65 0.87 -8.11 -2.19
CA ILE A 65 2.05 -8.53 -1.43
C ILE A 65 3.11 -9.12 -2.36
N GLU A 66 2.71 -9.97 -3.30
CA GLU A 66 3.60 -10.58 -4.29
C GLU A 66 4.21 -9.53 -5.22
N ALA A 67 3.39 -8.63 -5.78
CA ALA A 67 3.87 -7.52 -6.62
C ALA A 67 4.87 -6.62 -5.87
N THR A 68 4.62 -6.35 -4.59
CA THR A 68 5.52 -5.60 -3.71
C THR A 68 6.86 -6.31 -3.54
N ARG A 69 6.85 -7.60 -3.21
CA ARG A 69 8.08 -8.38 -3.02
C ARG A 69 8.89 -8.46 -4.30
N MET A 70 8.22 -8.66 -5.43
CA MET A 70 8.84 -8.64 -6.74
C MET A 70 9.52 -7.30 -7.02
N ARG A 71 8.84 -6.17 -6.77
CA ARG A 71 9.43 -4.84 -6.89
C ARG A 71 10.66 -4.66 -5.99
N GLN A 72 10.59 -5.10 -4.73
CA GLN A 72 11.70 -4.97 -3.78
C GLN A 72 12.92 -5.81 -4.18
N ALA A 73 12.71 -6.94 -4.86
CA ALA A 73 13.78 -7.78 -5.37
C ALA A 73 14.48 -7.17 -6.61
N LEU A 74 13.90 -6.15 -7.24
CA LEU A 74 14.51 -5.52 -8.41
C LEU A 74 15.73 -4.68 -8.02
N PRO A 75 16.81 -4.74 -8.81
CA PRO A 75 18.04 -4.02 -8.47
C PRO A 75 17.82 -2.52 -8.54
N LYS A 76 18.24 -1.85 -7.46
CA LYS A 76 18.17 -0.39 -7.30
C LYS A 76 19.25 0.38 -8.09
N ASN A 77 20.05 -0.28 -8.93
CA ASN A 77 21.19 0.32 -9.64
C ASN A 77 21.05 0.28 -11.17
N LEU A 78 19.81 0.21 -11.69
CA LEU A 78 19.56 0.24 -13.13
C LEU A 78 19.98 1.60 -13.75
N PRO A 79 20.47 1.59 -15.02
CA PRO A 79 20.80 2.81 -15.74
C PRO A 79 19.61 3.77 -15.82
N SER A 80 19.88 5.07 -15.64
CA SER A 80 18.89 6.11 -15.37
C SER A 80 17.90 6.38 -16.50
N SER A 81 18.24 6.05 -17.76
CA SER A 81 17.42 6.36 -18.94
C SER A 81 16.13 5.53 -19.04
N ASP A 82 16.15 4.27 -18.58
CA ASP A 82 14.97 3.38 -18.62
C ASP A 82 14.25 3.26 -17.27
N ARG A 83 14.95 3.60 -16.18
CA ARG A 83 14.46 3.46 -14.81
C ARG A 83 13.30 4.40 -14.51
N SER A 84 13.38 5.67 -14.92
CA SER A 84 12.40 6.69 -14.48
C SER A 84 10.98 6.41 -14.98
N ASN A 85 10.83 5.93 -16.21
CA ASN A 85 9.52 5.72 -16.81
C ASN A 85 8.88 4.38 -16.40
N THR A 86 9.66 3.30 -16.34
CA THR A 86 9.12 1.95 -16.05
C THR A 86 8.91 1.70 -14.56
N ASP A 87 9.85 2.12 -13.70
CA ASP A 87 9.70 2.05 -12.24
C ASP A 87 8.56 2.95 -11.78
N GLY A 88 8.50 4.20 -12.27
CA GLY A 88 7.44 5.15 -11.91
C GLY A 88 6.04 4.64 -12.25
N PHE A 89 5.86 4.06 -13.45
CA PHE A 89 4.58 3.51 -13.87
C PHE A 89 4.16 2.29 -13.05
N ALA A 90 5.05 1.30 -12.87
CA ALA A 90 4.75 0.11 -12.09
C ALA A 90 4.49 0.44 -10.61
N SER A 91 5.22 1.43 -10.06
CA SER A 91 5.01 1.95 -8.71
C SER A 91 3.63 2.57 -8.54
N SER A 92 3.23 3.44 -9.47
CA SER A 92 1.91 4.08 -9.46
C SER A 92 0.77 3.05 -9.57
N GLN A 93 0.96 1.99 -10.36
CA GLN A 93 -0.03 0.92 -10.46
C GLN A 93 -0.11 0.06 -9.19
N LEU A 94 1.03 -0.25 -8.58
CA LEU A 94 1.05 -0.99 -7.31
C LEU A 94 0.35 -0.19 -6.20
N GLU A 95 0.59 1.12 -6.14
CA GLU A 95 -0.12 2.02 -5.23
C GLU A 95 -1.62 2.05 -5.53
N SER A 96 -2.01 2.14 -6.80
CA SER A 96 -3.42 2.08 -7.20
C SER A 96 -4.08 0.76 -6.78
N ALA A 97 -3.37 -0.36 -6.90
CA ALA A 97 -3.85 -1.66 -6.46
C ALA A 97 -4.01 -1.74 -4.94
N PHE A 98 -3.06 -1.22 -4.18
CA PHE A 98 -3.18 -1.11 -2.73
C PHE A 98 -4.41 -0.28 -2.33
N VAL A 99 -4.59 0.91 -2.91
CA VAL A 99 -5.71 1.82 -2.61
C VAL A 99 -7.03 1.14 -2.92
N GLU A 100 -7.15 0.45 -4.06
CA GLU A 100 -8.38 -0.27 -4.42
C GLU A 100 -8.69 -1.40 -3.43
N VAL A 101 -7.71 -2.24 -3.10
CA VAL A 101 -7.89 -3.34 -2.14
C VAL A 101 -8.32 -2.80 -0.78
N ALA A 102 -7.67 -1.74 -0.29
CA ALA A 102 -8.03 -1.09 0.97
C ALA A 102 -9.46 -0.53 0.94
N ASN A 103 -9.85 0.14 -0.15
CA ASN A 103 -11.21 0.66 -0.33
C ASN A 103 -12.26 -0.46 -0.31
N VAL A 104 -12.00 -1.60 -0.96
CA VAL A 104 -12.96 -2.71 -0.98
C VAL A 104 -13.05 -3.39 0.41
N TYR A 105 -11.94 -3.52 1.14
CA TYR A 105 -12.00 -3.98 2.54
C TYR A 105 -12.90 -3.06 3.38
N ALA A 106 -12.75 -1.74 3.24
CA ALA A 106 -13.59 -0.76 3.94
C ALA A 106 -15.07 -0.86 3.55
N GLN A 107 -15.37 -0.95 2.26
CA GLN A 107 -16.75 -1.11 1.75
C GLN A 107 -17.42 -2.39 2.28
N LYS A 108 -16.65 -3.47 2.42
CA LYS A 108 -17.12 -4.75 2.97
C LYS A 108 -17.10 -4.80 4.50
N SER A 109 -16.76 -3.70 5.17
CA SER A 109 -16.65 -3.61 6.63
C SER A 109 -15.70 -4.64 7.25
N ARG A 110 -14.69 -5.09 6.50
CA ARG A 110 -13.64 -6.01 6.96
C ARG A 110 -12.51 -5.23 7.65
N TRP A 111 -12.86 -4.52 8.72
CA TRP A 111 -11.98 -3.52 9.36
C TRP A 111 -10.70 -4.09 9.96
N ALA A 112 -10.77 -5.27 10.59
CA ALA A 112 -9.59 -5.92 11.16
C ALA A 112 -8.58 -6.33 10.08
N ASP A 113 -9.08 -6.87 8.96
CA ASP A 113 -8.25 -7.27 7.83
C ASP A 113 -7.62 -6.04 7.14
N LEU A 114 -8.38 -4.95 7.01
CA LEU A 114 -7.86 -3.67 6.52
C LEU A 114 -6.69 -3.17 7.37
N ILE A 115 -6.80 -3.23 8.70
CA ILE A 115 -5.73 -2.80 9.60
C ILE A 115 -4.48 -3.66 9.38
N THR A 116 -4.62 -4.98 9.31
CA THR A 116 -3.50 -5.90 9.05
C THR A 116 -2.84 -5.61 7.70
N PHE A 117 -3.65 -5.44 6.65
CA PHE A 117 -3.18 -5.13 5.31
C PHE A 117 -2.42 -3.80 5.24
N CYS A 118 -2.97 -2.73 5.82
CA CYS A 118 -2.30 -1.43 5.86
C CYS A 118 -1.03 -1.43 6.72
N LYS A 119 -1.02 -2.13 7.87
CA LYS A 119 0.19 -2.29 8.70
C LYS A 119 1.31 -2.98 7.93
N TRP A 120 0.97 -4.07 7.24
CA TRP A 120 1.93 -4.77 6.38
C TRP A 120 2.47 -3.82 5.31
N HIS A 121 1.60 -3.07 4.65
CA HIS A 121 1.99 -2.17 3.58
C HIS A 121 2.84 -0.97 4.07
N ILE A 122 2.64 -0.49 5.30
CA ILE A 122 3.47 0.58 5.88
C ILE A 122 4.82 0.03 6.37
N GLY A 123 4.82 -1.13 7.04
CA GLY A 123 6.00 -1.68 7.71
C GLY A 123 6.98 -2.38 6.76
N ASP A 124 6.47 -3.29 5.94
CA ASP A 124 7.31 -4.15 5.09
C ASP A 124 7.56 -3.54 3.71
N ALA A 125 6.66 -2.67 3.23
CA ALA A 125 6.68 -2.30 1.83
C ALA A 125 7.69 -1.21 1.51
N GLY A 126 7.92 -0.23 2.39
CA GLY A 126 8.98 0.79 2.28
C GLY A 126 9.04 1.60 0.97
N HIS A 127 8.05 1.45 0.08
CA HIS A 127 8.10 1.89 -1.31
C HIS A 127 6.96 2.84 -1.69
N LEU A 128 6.08 3.13 -0.73
CA LEU A 128 4.97 4.06 -0.92
C LEU A 128 5.50 5.47 -1.06
N ASN A 129 4.99 6.20 -2.05
CA ASN A 129 5.08 7.65 -2.03
C ASN A 129 4.25 8.23 -0.87
N THR A 130 4.35 9.55 -0.68
CA THR A 130 3.61 10.28 0.36
C THR A 130 2.10 9.99 0.31
N VAL A 131 1.50 9.92 -0.88
CA VAL A 131 0.06 9.67 -1.04
C VAL A 131 -0.33 8.28 -0.54
N GLY A 132 0.46 7.26 -0.88
CA GLY A 132 0.24 5.88 -0.42
C GLY A 132 0.33 5.78 1.10
N VAL A 133 1.34 6.41 1.72
CA VAL A 133 1.50 6.45 3.18
C VAL A 133 0.31 7.15 3.85
N VAL A 134 -0.07 8.33 3.36
CA VAL A 134 -1.22 9.09 3.89
C VAL A 134 -2.52 8.28 3.76
N THR A 135 -2.72 7.63 2.62
CA THR A 135 -3.90 6.78 2.38
C THR A 135 -3.94 5.61 3.35
N ALA A 136 -2.84 4.89 3.53
CA ALA A 136 -2.77 3.73 4.43
C ALA A 136 -3.10 4.13 5.89
N TRP A 137 -2.49 5.20 6.40
CA TRP A 137 -2.78 5.69 7.74
C TRP A 137 -4.21 6.20 7.89
N THR A 138 -4.77 6.86 6.88
CA THR A 138 -6.17 7.32 6.92
C THR A 138 -7.14 6.13 6.96
N GLN A 139 -6.93 5.12 6.11
CA GLN A 139 -7.77 3.92 6.07
C GLN A 139 -7.70 3.14 7.40
N MET A 140 -6.51 3.06 8.02
CA MET A 140 -6.38 2.52 9.38
C MET A 140 -7.15 3.36 10.41
N GLY A 141 -7.09 4.70 10.32
CA GLY A 141 -7.84 5.60 11.17
C GLY A 141 -9.35 5.36 11.09
N GLU A 142 -9.88 5.22 9.88
CA GLU A 142 -11.29 4.89 9.66
C GLU A 142 -11.64 3.50 10.21
N ALA A 143 -10.77 2.50 10.02
CA ALA A 143 -10.99 1.15 10.53
C ALA A 143 -11.01 1.10 12.07
N TYR A 144 -10.06 1.75 12.74
CA TYR A 144 -10.07 1.83 14.20
C TYR A 144 -11.29 2.58 14.71
N ARG A 145 -11.70 3.68 14.04
CA ARG A 145 -12.93 4.40 14.38
C ARG A 145 -14.16 3.49 14.27
N ALA A 146 -14.28 2.72 13.20
CA ALA A 146 -15.37 1.77 13.00
C ALA A 146 -15.40 0.65 14.06
N LEU A 147 -14.24 0.31 14.63
CA LEU A 147 -14.08 -0.63 15.73
C LEU A 147 -14.13 0.02 17.13
N ASN A 148 -14.57 1.29 17.24
CA ASN A 148 -14.63 2.07 18.48
C ASN A 148 -13.25 2.32 19.16
N GLY A 149 -12.14 2.10 18.47
CA GLY A 149 -10.78 2.47 18.92
C GLY A 149 -10.46 3.92 18.63
N LEU A 150 -11.14 4.86 19.30
CA LEU A 150 -10.95 6.30 19.04
C LEU A 150 -9.51 6.80 19.26
N PRO A 151 -8.78 6.39 20.32
CA PRO A 151 -7.38 6.80 20.51
C PRO A 151 -6.45 6.31 19.39
N GLU A 152 -6.62 5.07 18.94
CA GLU A 152 -5.84 4.50 17.84
C GLU A 152 -6.18 5.17 16.51
N ALA A 153 -7.46 5.48 16.29
CA ALA A 153 -7.90 6.23 15.12
C ALA A 153 -7.23 7.62 15.09
N GLU A 154 -7.28 8.37 16.19
CA GLU A 154 -6.64 9.68 16.32
C GLU A 154 -5.13 9.60 16.03
N LYS A 155 -4.44 8.60 16.60
CA LYS A 155 -3.02 8.37 16.33
C LYS A 155 -2.76 8.18 14.84
N CYS A 156 -3.56 7.35 14.16
CA CYS A 156 -3.40 7.11 12.73
C CYS A 156 -3.60 8.40 11.91
N TYR A 157 -4.63 9.20 12.19
CA TYR A 157 -4.84 10.46 11.48
C TYR A 157 -3.72 11.48 11.75
N LYS A 158 -3.21 11.58 12.97
CA LYS A 158 -2.04 12.43 13.28
C LYS A 158 -0.81 12.00 12.49
N THR A 159 -0.56 10.70 12.40
CA THR A 159 0.54 10.16 11.58
C THR A 159 0.33 10.43 10.09
N ALA A 160 -0.91 10.30 9.58
CA ALA A 160 -1.25 10.67 8.21
C ALA A 160 -0.97 12.17 7.94
N MET A 161 -1.36 13.06 8.86
CA MET A 161 -1.09 14.49 8.73
C MET A 161 0.40 14.81 8.77
N ALA A 162 1.16 14.21 9.68
CA ALA A 162 2.60 14.40 9.74
C ALA A 162 3.30 13.93 8.45
N ALA A 163 2.89 12.78 7.91
CA ALA A 163 3.39 12.28 6.63
C ALA A 163 3.05 13.27 5.49
N TYR A 164 1.79 13.72 5.42
CA TYR A 164 1.36 14.73 4.45
C TYR A 164 2.19 16.01 4.55
N ASP A 165 2.35 16.59 5.74
CA ASP A 165 3.10 17.84 5.92
C ASP A 165 4.58 17.68 5.52
N SER A 166 5.19 16.55 5.85
CA SER A 166 6.59 16.26 5.50
C SER A 166 6.82 16.05 4.01
N GLY A 167 5.85 15.46 3.29
CA GLY A 167 5.97 15.15 1.87
C GLY A 167 5.26 16.15 0.94
N ARG A 168 4.53 17.13 1.46
CA ARG A 168 3.69 18.04 0.67
C ARG A 168 4.46 18.83 -0.38
N SER A 169 5.71 19.19 -0.10
CA SER A 169 6.55 19.99 -1.00
C SER A 169 6.93 19.28 -2.30
N SER A 170 6.90 17.94 -2.31
CA SER A 170 7.20 17.12 -3.49
C SER A 170 5.96 16.61 -4.22
N MET A 171 4.75 16.93 -3.72
CA MET A 171 3.49 16.49 -4.29
C MET A 171 2.98 17.45 -5.36
N SER A 172 2.32 16.89 -6.38
CA SER A 172 1.53 17.64 -7.35
C SER A 172 0.26 18.20 -6.71
N ALA A 173 -0.37 19.19 -7.37
CA ALA A 173 -1.62 19.78 -6.91
C ALA A 173 -2.76 18.75 -6.80
N ALA A 174 -2.80 17.75 -7.69
CA ALA A 174 -3.81 16.69 -7.66
C ALA A 174 -3.65 15.77 -6.45
N GLU A 175 -2.41 15.40 -6.11
CA GLU A 175 -2.11 14.58 -4.93
C GLU A 175 -2.43 15.34 -3.63
N ILE A 176 -2.16 16.65 -3.59
CA ILE A 176 -2.52 17.50 -2.46
C ILE A 176 -4.04 17.52 -2.26
N ASP A 177 -4.81 17.69 -3.34
CA ASP A 177 -6.27 17.66 -3.30
C ASP A 177 -6.80 16.30 -2.84
N GLN A 178 -6.21 15.21 -3.31
CA GLN A 178 -6.54 13.86 -2.90
C GLN A 178 -6.33 13.65 -1.39
N CYS A 179 -5.17 14.04 -0.84
CA CYS A 179 -4.90 13.93 0.60
C CYS A 179 -5.88 14.79 1.43
N LYS A 180 -6.23 15.99 0.97
CA LYS A 180 -7.19 16.85 1.67
C LYS A 180 -8.57 16.21 1.81
N LYS A 181 -9.03 15.47 0.80
CA LYS A 181 -10.33 14.76 0.84
C LYS A 181 -10.39 13.64 1.88
N MET A 182 -9.24 13.18 2.38
CA MET A 182 -9.13 12.09 3.38
C MET A 182 -9.26 12.58 4.82
N PHE A 183 -8.92 13.84 5.12
CA PHE A 183 -8.90 14.36 6.50
C PHE A 183 -10.26 14.68 7.17
N PRO A 184 -11.44 14.74 6.50
CA PRO A 184 -12.71 14.91 7.21
C PRO A 184 -12.98 13.85 8.29
N GLY A 185 -12.38 12.66 8.17
CA GLY A 185 -12.44 11.60 9.20
C GLY A 185 -11.83 12.04 10.53
N TYR A 186 -10.73 12.79 10.51
CA TYR A 186 -10.05 13.25 11.72
C TYR A 186 -10.92 14.21 12.54
N ALA A 187 -11.56 15.17 11.89
CA ALA A 187 -12.48 16.10 12.55
C ALA A 187 -13.65 15.37 13.24
N ARG A 188 -14.12 14.24 12.66
CA ARG A 188 -15.16 13.40 13.26
C ARG A 188 -14.66 12.71 14.53
N VAL A 189 -13.43 12.17 14.52
CA VAL A 189 -12.84 11.52 15.71
C VAL A 189 -12.71 12.52 16.86
N LEU A 190 -12.16 13.71 16.61
CA LEU A 190 -12.04 14.75 17.64
C LEU A 190 -13.39 15.13 18.26
N LYS A 191 -14.42 15.28 17.43
CA LYS A 191 -15.79 15.56 17.90
C LYS A 191 -16.34 14.45 18.79
N LEU A 192 -16.10 13.18 18.46
CA LEU A 192 -16.55 12.04 19.25
C LEU A 192 -15.82 11.92 20.59
N GLN A 193 -14.51 12.18 20.61
CA GLN A 193 -13.72 12.20 21.84
C GLN A 193 -14.20 13.28 22.80
N ASN A 194 -14.44 14.51 22.31
CA ASN A 194 -14.97 15.61 23.14
C ASN A 194 -16.32 15.25 23.77
N LYS A 195 -17.25 14.69 22.99
CA LYS A 195 -18.55 14.23 23.50
C LYS A 195 -18.40 13.14 24.56
N THR A 196 -17.45 12.23 24.39
CA THR A 196 -17.18 11.15 25.35
C THR A 196 -16.64 11.71 26.66
N ALA A 197 -15.72 12.68 26.59
CA ALA A 197 -15.19 13.37 27.75
C ALA A 197 -16.26 14.17 28.50
N GLU A 198 -17.14 14.87 27.78
CA GLU A 198 -18.29 15.58 28.36
C GLU A 198 -19.22 14.61 29.10
N ALA A 199 -19.60 13.50 28.47
CA ALA A 199 -20.45 12.48 29.09
C ALA A 199 -19.83 11.91 30.37
N GLN A 200 -18.54 11.55 30.33
CA GLN A 200 -17.81 11.07 31.50
C GLN A 200 -17.78 12.11 32.63
N SER A 201 -17.60 13.39 32.30
CA SER A 201 -17.61 14.47 33.29
C SER A 201 -18.98 14.63 33.99
N VAL A 202 -20.07 14.42 33.25
CA VAL A 202 -21.43 14.48 33.79
C VAL A 202 -21.69 13.28 34.70
N THR A 203 -21.37 12.06 34.26
CA THR A 203 -21.53 10.85 35.07
C THR A 203 -20.72 10.92 36.37
N ALA A 204 -19.48 11.44 36.30
CA ALA A 204 -18.63 11.62 37.48
C ALA A 204 -19.20 12.61 38.51
N LYS A 205 -20.00 13.60 38.07
CA LYS A 205 -20.68 14.54 38.98
C LYS A 205 -21.85 13.90 39.72
N PHE A 206 -22.57 12.97 39.09
CA PHE A 206 -23.72 12.28 39.69
C PHE A 206 -23.33 11.08 40.56
N ALA A 207 -22.09 10.61 40.46
CA ALA A 207 -21.56 9.50 41.28
C ALA A 207 -20.97 9.96 42.64
N ARG A 208 -20.99 11.27 42.92
CA ARG A 208 -20.53 11.87 44.18
C ARG A 208 -21.73 12.34 44.99
#